data_AF-K0K5X0-F1
#
_entry.id   AF-K0K5X0-F1
#
_cell.length_a   1.000
_cell.length_b   1.000
_cell.length_c   1.000
_cell.angle_alpha   90.00
_cell.angle_beta   90.00
_cell.angle_gamma   90.00
#
_symmetry.space_group_name_H-M   'P 1'
#
loop_
_entity.id
_entity.type
_entity.pdbx_description
1 polymer ?
#
loop_
_entity_poly.entity_id
_entity_poly.type
_entity_poly.pdbx_seq_one_letter_code
_entity_poly.pdbx_strand_id
1 'polypeptide(L)'
;MGGARPRRRAGLPGTAGPGITAPPSGTGAASAGTAWWTLDRHVVSQPGLRTVVVALGANDIVAGAGKHQIVAQIKGLVHPTSAASLRNVRRGDRSVIHVIIATVPPLGLAADDPREVRRKQLNETLVSEYVNLGADGVLDLAGMVADSSSNTINPDLVTGGVPNARFHDTIARAVAAAVTAFPPLEL
;
A
#
# COMPACT_ATOMS: atom_id res chain seq x y z
N MET A 1 24.36 -58.52 17.10
CA MET A 1 24.63 -57.07 17.00
C MET A 1 23.95 -56.54 15.76
N GLY A 2 22.84 -55.81 15.90
CA GLY A 2 22.11 -55.22 14.78
C GLY A 2 21.32 -54.02 15.29
N GLY A 3 21.96 -52.84 15.24
CA GLY A 3 21.40 -51.60 15.76
C GLY A 3 20.27 -51.06 14.89
N ALA A 4 19.08 -50.95 15.46
CA ALA A 4 17.93 -50.30 14.86
C ALA A 4 18.17 -48.78 14.73
N ARG A 5 18.02 -48.24 13.51
CA ARG A 5 18.03 -46.79 13.26
C ARG A 5 16.63 -46.21 13.54
N PRO A 6 16.51 -45.06 14.22
CA PRO A 6 15.22 -44.41 14.43
C PRO A 6 14.69 -43.80 13.12
N ARG A 7 13.46 -44.17 12.74
CA ARG A 7 12.72 -43.50 11.67
C ARG A 7 12.38 -42.08 12.14
N ARG A 8 13.03 -41.08 11.55
CA ARG A 8 12.59 -39.69 11.61
C ARG A 8 11.15 -39.62 11.10
N ARG A 9 10.25 -39.09 11.94
CA ARG A 9 8.94 -38.61 11.54
C ARG A 9 9.11 -37.70 10.33
N ALA A 10 8.51 -38.07 9.20
CA ALA A 10 8.22 -37.12 8.14
C ALA A 10 7.25 -36.09 8.73
N GLY A 11 7.73 -34.86 8.90
CA GLY A 11 6.85 -33.73 9.15
C GLY A 11 5.90 -33.62 7.95
N LEU A 12 4.60 -33.67 8.23
CA LEU A 12 3.59 -33.29 7.27
C LEU A 12 3.92 -31.90 6.74
N PRO A 13 3.91 -31.66 5.42
CA PRO A 13 4.06 -30.32 4.89
C PRO A 13 2.94 -29.46 5.46
N GLY A 14 3.32 -28.42 6.21
CA GLY A 14 2.40 -27.40 6.66
C GLY A 14 1.65 -26.86 5.45
N THR A 15 0.33 -26.95 5.49
CA THR A 15 -0.59 -26.30 4.55
C THR A 15 -0.36 -24.81 4.64
N ALA A 16 0.55 -24.30 3.81
CA ALA A 16 0.48 -22.92 3.36
C ALA A 16 -0.90 -22.78 2.71
N GLY A 17 -1.79 -21.99 3.32
CA GLY A 17 -2.97 -21.49 2.62
C GLY A 17 -2.54 -20.83 1.30
N PRO A 18 -3.46 -20.67 0.33
CA PRO A 18 -3.12 -20.13 -0.99
C PRO A 18 -2.41 -18.78 -0.80
N GLY A 19 -1.08 -18.80 -0.94
CA GLY A 19 -0.25 -17.63 -0.76
C GLY A 19 -0.62 -16.63 -1.82
N ILE A 20 -1.10 -15.47 -1.40
CA ILE A 20 -1.53 -14.42 -2.32
C ILE A 20 -0.30 -14.01 -3.13
N THR A 21 -0.36 -14.23 -4.44
CA THR A 21 0.58 -13.66 -5.38
C THR A 21 0.48 -12.15 -5.24
N ALA A 22 1.62 -11.45 -5.22
CA ALA A 22 1.66 -9.98 -5.20
C ALA A 22 0.60 -9.41 -6.16
N PRO A 23 -0.26 -8.46 -5.74
CA PRO A 23 -1.26 -7.90 -6.63
C PRO A 23 -0.54 -7.35 -7.88
N PRO A 24 -1.09 -7.57 -9.09
CA PRO A 24 -0.50 -7.02 -10.29
C PRO A 24 -0.40 -5.50 -10.15
N SER A 25 0.72 -4.93 -10.61
CA SER A 25 0.93 -3.49 -10.62
C SER A 25 -0.25 -2.81 -11.33
N GLY A 26 -0.85 -1.81 -10.69
CA GLY A 26 -1.78 -0.91 -11.39
C GLY A 26 -1.06 -0.08 -12.44
N THR A 27 -1.73 0.92 -13.01
CA THR A 27 -1.12 1.94 -13.89
C THR A 27 -0.05 2.81 -13.22
N GLY A 28 0.25 2.57 -11.94
CA GLY A 28 1.35 3.16 -11.18
C GLY A 28 2.52 2.19 -10.98
N ALA A 29 3.44 2.56 -10.09
CA ALA A 29 4.61 1.72 -9.84
C ALA A 29 4.31 0.44 -9.07
N ALA A 30 5.11 -0.59 -9.36
CA ALA A 30 5.01 -1.90 -8.73
C ALA A 30 5.43 -1.90 -7.24
N SER A 31 6.22 -0.91 -6.81
CA SER A 31 6.78 -0.82 -5.46
C SER A 31 7.16 0.62 -5.10
N ALA A 32 7.39 0.89 -3.81
CA ALA A 32 7.88 2.19 -3.36
C ALA A 32 9.24 2.54 -3.99
N GLY A 33 10.12 1.55 -4.15
CA GLY A 33 11.42 1.73 -4.81
C GLY A 33 11.36 2.02 -6.31
N THR A 34 10.26 1.70 -6.99
CA THR A 34 10.07 1.94 -8.44
C THR A 34 9.13 3.11 -8.74
N ALA A 35 8.45 3.64 -7.72
CA ALA A 35 7.52 4.78 -7.80
C ALA A 35 8.06 5.98 -8.56
N TRP A 36 9.32 6.31 -8.32
CA TRP A 36 9.99 7.44 -8.96
C TRP A 36 10.07 7.32 -10.49
N TRP A 37 10.30 6.13 -11.03
CA TRP A 37 10.44 5.91 -12.48
C TRP A 37 9.11 6.00 -13.24
N THR A 38 8.00 5.68 -12.58
CA THR A 38 6.66 5.69 -13.19
C THR A 38 5.97 7.05 -13.04
N LEU A 39 6.37 7.84 -12.03
CA LEU A 39 5.82 9.15 -11.71
C LEU A 39 5.89 10.13 -12.91
N ASP A 40 7.08 10.23 -13.49
CA ASP A 40 7.42 11.20 -14.54
C ASP A 40 6.72 10.86 -15.88
N ARG A 41 6.51 9.57 -16.16
CA ARG A 41 5.94 9.12 -17.45
C ARG A 41 4.41 9.11 -17.47
N HIS A 42 3.76 8.83 -16.35
CA HIS A 42 2.31 8.53 -16.35
C HIS A 42 1.45 9.42 -15.46
N VAL A 43 2.01 9.95 -14.35
CA VAL A 43 1.22 10.70 -13.36
C VAL A 43 1.31 12.19 -13.62
N VAL A 44 2.51 12.74 -13.75
CA VAL A 44 2.72 14.21 -13.92
C VAL A 44 2.36 14.71 -15.32
N SER A 45 2.25 13.81 -16.30
CA SER A 45 1.85 14.13 -17.68
C SER A 45 0.34 14.30 -17.86
N GLN A 46 -0.47 14.05 -16.82
CA GLN A 46 -1.93 14.19 -16.90
C GLN A 46 -2.35 15.67 -16.87
N PRO A 47 -3.11 16.15 -17.88
CA PRO A 47 -3.62 17.51 -17.87
C PRO A 47 -4.57 17.71 -16.68
N GLY A 48 -4.29 18.72 -15.85
CA GLY A 48 -5.12 19.03 -14.69
C GLY A 48 -4.90 18.13 -13.47
N LEU A 49 -3.77 17.44 -13.34
CA LEU A 49 -3.42 16.69 -12.12
C LEU A 49 -3.53 17.57 -10.88
N ARG A 50 -4.34 17.17 -9.90
CA ARG A 50 -4.54 17.93 -8.64
C ARG A 50 -4.11 17.16 -7.40
N THR A 51 -4.42 15.88 -7.37
CA THR A 51 -4.22 15.02 -6.20
C THR A 51 -3.61 13.69 -6.64
N VAL A 52 -2.61 13.23 -5.91
CA VAL A 52 -1.98 11.92 -6.09
C VAL A 52 -2.23 11.09 -4.85
N VAL A 53 -2.79 9.90 -5.03
CA VAL A 53 -2.93 8.90 -3.96
C VAL A 53 -1.79 7.90 -4.08
N VAL A 54 -0.97 7.79 -3.03
CA VAL A 54 0.19 6.91 -2.93
C VAL A 54 -0.19 5.67 -2.13
N ALA A 55 -0.47 4.57 -2.82
CA ALA A 55 -0.77 3.27 -2.22
C ALA A 55 0.36 2.27 -2.55
N LEU A 56 1.39 2.22 -1.71
CA LEU A 56 2.62 1.44 -1.94
C LEU A 56 3.02 0.66 -0.68
N GLY A 57 3.85 -0.37 -0.84
CA GLY A 57 4.43 -1.12 0.28
C GLY A 57 4.00 -2.59 0.37
N ALA A 58 2.87 -2.98 -0.24
CA ALA A 58 2.43 -4.39 -0.23
C ALA A 58 3.48 -5.32 -0.87
N ASN A 59 3.93 -4.98 -2.07
CA ASN A 59 4.94 -5.76 -2.80
C ASN A 59 6.31 -5.68 -2.13
N ASP A 60 6.67 -4.54 -1.54
CA ASP A 60 7.90 -4.38 -0.77
C ASP A 60 7.92 -5.31 0.45
N ILE A 61 6.80 -5.41 1.19
CA ILE A 61 6.65 -6.32 2.33
C ILE A 61 6.75 -7.79 1.88
N VAL A 62 6.09 -8.15 0.78
CA VAL A 62 6.13 -9.51 0.22
C VAL A 62 7.55 -9.87 -0.24
N ALA A 63 8.29 -8.90 -0.78
CA ALA A 63 9.70 -9.04 -1.17
C ALA A 63 10.68 -9.02 0.02
N GLY A 64 10.19 -8.81 1.26
CA GLY A 64 10.99 -8.85 2.48
C GLY A 64 11.62 -7.53 2.89
N ALA A 65 11.24 -6.40 2.27
CA ALA A 65 11.72 -5.09 2.68
C ALA A 65 11.29 -4.76 4.12
N GLY A 66 12.19 -4.09 4.84
CA GLY A 66 11.90 -3.61 6.19
C GLY A 66 11.04 -2.35 6.18
N LYS A 67 10.28 -2.11 7.27
CA LYS A 67 9.46 -0.90 7.44
C LYS A 67 10.24 0.38 7.16
N HIS A 68 11.43 0.53 7.75
CA HIS A 68 12.24 1.74 7.62
C HIS A 68 12.66 2.00 6.17
N GLN A 69 12.94 0.95 5.39
CA GLN A 69 13.26 1.08 3.98
C GLN A 69 12.06 1.59 3.19
N ILE A 70 10.88 1.01 3.41
CA ILE A 70 9.64 1.42 2.74
C ILE A 70 9.28 2.86 3.08
N VAL A 71 9.38 3.23 4.37
CA VAL A 71 9.12 4.60 4.83
C VAL A 71 10.11 5.59 4.20
N ALA A 72 11.40 5.25 4.14
CA ALA A 72 12.39 6.10 3.49
C ALA A 72 12.10 6.29 1.99
N GLN A 73 11.67 5.24 1.28
CA GLN A 73 11.28 5.31 -0.13
C GLN A 73 10.02 6.17 -0.33
N ILE A 74 9.00 5.98 0.50
CA ILE A 74 7.79 6.83 0.49
C ILE A 74 8.16 8.29 0.76
N LYS A 75 8.98 8.55 1.79
CA LYS A 75 9.46 9.89 2.11
C LYS A 75 10.25 10.51 0.96
N GLY A 76 11.10 9.74 0.29
CA GLY A 76 11.82 10.19 -0.90
C GLY A 76 10.90 10.59 -2.07
N LEU A 77 9.72 9.97 -2.15
CA LEU A 77 8.72 10.28 -3.17
C LEU A 77 7.86 11.50 -2.82
N VAL A 78 7.51 11.68 -1.55
CA VAL A 78 6.49 12.65 -1.12
C VAL A 78 7.03 13.87 -0.37
N HIS A 79 8.24 13.82 0.19
CA HIS A 79 8.77 14.90 1.02
C HIS A 79 9.50 15.97 0.17
N PRO A 80 9.30 17.28 0.42
CA PRO A 80 9.85 18.35 -0.42
C PRO A 80 11.37 18.45 -0.43
N THR A 81 12.06 17.83 0.54
CA THR A 81 13.54 17.80 0.57
C THR A 81 14.15 16.89 -0.51
N SER A 82 13.33 16.07 -1.17
CA SER A 82 13.76 15.28 -2.31
C SER A 82 13.57 16.10 -3.58
N ALA A 83 14.62 16.27 -4.39
CA ALA A 83 14.50 16.92 -5.71
C ALA A 83 13.46 16.20 -6.59
N ALA A 84 13.33 14.90 -6.36
CA ALA A 84 12.43 13.96 -7.00
C ALA A 84 11.02 13.91 -6.36
N SER A 85 10.66 14.88 -5.52
CA SER A 85 9.38 14.83 -4.81
C SER A 85 8.20 15.18 -5.70
N LEU A 86 7.06 14.51 -5.46
CA LEU A 86 5.74 14.96 -5.90
C LEU A 86 5.47 16.43 -5.50
N ARG A 87 6.01 16.89 -4.37
CA ARG A 87 5.84 18.28 -3.90
C ARG A 87 6.54 19.32 -4.78
N ASN A 88 7.49 18.91 -5.60
CA ASN A 88 8.16 19.81 -6.54
C ASN A 88 7.42 19.92 -7.88
N VAL A 89 6.41 19.07 -8.12
CA VAL A 89 5.58 19.14 -9.30
C VAL A 89 4.63 20.33 -9.18
N ARG A 90 4.71 21.23 -10.16
CA ARG A 90 3.83 22.39 -10.27
C ARG A 90 2.81 22.14 -11.36
N ARG A 91 1.56 22.51 -11.07
CA ARG A 91 0.48 22.54 -12.05
C ARG A 91 0.70 23.68 -13.04
N GLY A 92 -0.03 23.66 -14.17
CA GLY A 92 -0.02 24.75 -15.15
C GLY A 92 -0.45 26.10 -14.57
N ASP A 93 -1.26 26.09 -13.52
CA ASP A 93 -1.68 27.25 -12.73
C ASP A 93 -0.71 27.63 -11.58
N ARG A 94 0.46 26.97 -11.52
CA ARG A 94 1.52 27.11 -10.50
C ARG A 94 1.16 26.62 -9.08
N SER A 95 -0.04 26.08 -8.87
CA SER A 95 -0.40 25.45 -7.59
C SER A 95 0.37 24.13 -7.38
N VAL A 96 0.51 23.72 -6.12
CA VAL A 96 1.08 22.40 -5.76
C VAL A 96 0.05 21.31 -6.00
N ILE A 97 0.52 20.09 -6.25
CA ILE A 97 -0.32 18.91 -6.15
C ILE A 97 -0.49 18.49 -4.69
N HIS A 98 -1.70 17.99 -4.37
CA HIS A 98 -1.98 17.36 -3.10
C HIS A 98 -1.53 15.89 -3.12
N VAL A 99 -0.99 15.41 -2.01
CA VAL A 99 -0.51 14.03 -1.87
C VAL A 99 -1.23 13.38 -0.70
N ILE A 100 -1.91 12.27 -0.97
CA ILE A 100 -2.59 11.45 0.05
C ILE A 100 -1.86 10.11 0.08
N ILE A 101 -1.41 9.68 1.26
CA ILE A 101 -0.83 8.33 1.42
C ILE A 101 -1.92 7.37 1.87
N ALA A 102 -1.90 6.14 1.36
CA ALA A 102 -2.85 5.10 1.75
C ALA A 102 -2.21 3.95 2.51
N THR A 103 -2.93 3.40 3.48
CA THR A 103 -2.51 2.22 4.24
C THR A 103 -2.58 0.94 3.39
N VAL A 104 -1.81 -0.09 3.75
CA VAL A 104 -1.74 -1.37 3.05
C VAL A 104 -2.83 -2.34 3.57
N PRO A 105 -3.75 -2.83 2.74
CA PRO A 105 -4.76 -3.81 3.11
C PRO A 105 -4.19 -5.12 3.69
N PRO A 106 -4.97 -5.88 4.49
CA PRO A 106 -4.51 -7.15 5.06
C PRO A 106 -4.01 -8.12 3.99
N LEU A 107 -2.89 -8.81 4.27
CA LEU A 107 -2.27 -9.74 3.32
C LEU A 107 -2.83 -11.17 3.41
N GLY A 108 -3.85 -11.41 4.25
CA GLY A 108 -4.41 -12.74 4.47
C GLY A 108 -3.46 -13.72 5.16
N LEU A 109 -2.43 -13.20 5.85
CA LEU A 109 -1.41 -14.00 6.54
C LEU A 109 -1.75 -14.18 8.02
N ALA A 110 -1.13 -15.19 8.65
CA ALA A 110 -1.25 -15.42 10.08
C ALA A 110 -0.78 -14.18 10.89
N ALA A 111 -1.35 -13.99 12.08
CA ALA A 111 -1.09 -12.80 12.89
C ALA A 111 0.37 -12.65 13.34
N ASP A 112 1.07 -13.78 13.51
CA ASP A 112 2.47 -13.88 13.86
C ASP A 112 3.40 -13.93 12.64
N ASP A 113 2.88 -13.93 11.41
CA ASP A 113 3.70 -13.84 10.21
C ASP A 113 4.46 -12.49 10.22
N PRO A 114 5.79 -12.49 10.12
CA PRO A 114 6.58 -11.27 10.15
C PRO A 114 6.17 -10.23 9.10
N ARG A 115 5.60 -10.65 7.96
CA ARG A 115 5.11 -9.74 6.92
C ARG A 115 3.85 -9.01 7.36
N GLU A 116 2.92 -9.71 8.02
CA GLU A 116 1.69 -9.12 8.54
C GLU A 116 1.98 -8.17 9.72
N VAL A 117 2.93 -8.54 10.58
CA VAL A 117 3.44 -7.65 11.63
C VAL A 117 4.04 -6.37 11.02
N ARG A 118 4.91 -6.50 10.00
CA ARG A 118 5.49 -5.34 9.31
C ARG A 118 4.45 -4.47 8.63
N ARG A 119 3.42 -5.07 8.00
CA ARG A 119 2.30 -4.33 7.40
C ARG A 119 1.59 -3.46 8.43
N LYS A 120 1.24 -4.03 9.58
CA LYS A 120 0.57 -3.28 10.66
C LYS A 120 1.44 -2.14 11.18
N GLN A 121 2.73 -2.39 11.42
CA GLN A 121 3.68 -1.37 11.85
C GLN A 121 3.89 -0.28 10.78
N LEU A 122 3.91 -0.64 9.49
CA LEU A 122 3.96 0.34 8.40
C LEU A 122 2.70 1.21 8.44
N ASN A 123 1.52 0.62 8.47
CA ASN A 123 0.25 1.37 8.49
C ASN A 123 0.15 2.32 9.69
N GLU A 124 0.58 1.88 10.88
CA GLU A 124 0.64 2.74 12.07
C GLU A 124 1.54 3.96 11.83
N THR A 125 2.72 3.78 11.22
CA THR A 125 3.59 4.89 10.83
C THR A 125 2.93 5.78 9.77
N LEU A 126 2.29 5.21 8.74
CA LEU A 126 1.62 6.01 7.71
C LEU A 126 0.49 6.86 8.30
N VAL A 127 -0.28 6.33 9.25
CA VAL A 127 -1.38 7.07 9.89
C VAL A 127 -0.88 8.12 10.87
N SER A 128 0.12 7.80 11.71
CA SER A 128 0.59 8.71 12.75
C SER A 128 1.57 9.78 12.24
N GLU A 129 2.30 9.50 11.16
CA GLU A 129 3.39 10.37 10.68
C GLU A 129 3.20 10.94 9.27
N TYR A 130 2.03 10.82 8.63
CA TYR A 130 1.85 11.25 7.22
C TYR A 130 2.31 12.68 6.95
N VAL A 131 2.10 13.62 7.88
CA VAL A 131 2.57 15.01 7.77
C VAL A 131 4.09 15.08 7.74
N ASN A 132 4.77 14.32 8.62
CA ASN A 132 6.24 14.24 8.67
C ASN A 132 6.84 13.53 7.44
N LEU A 133 6.05 12.68 6.78
CA LEU A 133 6.40 12.08 5.49
C LEU A 133 6.24 13.08 4.34
N GLY A 134 5.48 14.16 4.53
CA GLY A 134 5.25 15.21 3.55
C GLY A 134 3.92 15.09 2.80
N ALA A 135 3.00 14.24 3.24
CA ALA A 135 1.65 14.13 2.66
C ALA A 135 0.69 15.15 3.26
N ASP A 136 -0.36 15.50 2.50
CA ASP A 136 -1.46 16.36 2.95
C ASP A 136 -2.55 15.59 3.69
N GLY A 137 -2.63 14.27 3.46
CA GLY A 137 -3.63 13.42 4.09
C GLY A 137 -3.23 11.95 4.11
N VAL A 138 -4.00 11.18 4.87
CA VAL A 138 -3.91 9.72 4.92
C VAL A 138 -5.27 9.09 4.66
N LEU A 139 -5.27 7.99 3.90
CA LEU A 139 -6.44 7.18 3.62
C LEU A 139 -6.26 5.79 4.26
N ASP A 140 -7.06 5.46 5.28
CA ASP A 140 -7.01 4.15 5.90
C ASP A 140 -7.76 3.08 5.09
N LEU A 141 -7.20 2.73 3.92
CA LEU A 141 -7.72 1.67 3.06
C LEU A 141 -7.77 0.33 3.79
N ALA A 142 -6.79 0.05 4.64
CA ALA A 142 -6.71 -1.19 5.41
C ALA A 142 -7.91 -1.34 6.34
N GLY A 143 -8.25 -0.31 7.11
CA GLY A 143 -9.43 -0.32 7.97
C GLY A 143 -10.75 -0.45 7.20
N MET A 144 -10.83 0.12 5.99
CA MET A 144 -12.05 0.07 5.16
C MET A 144 -12.36 -1.31 4.60
N VAL A 145 -11.34 -2.10 4.29
CA VAL A 145 -11.50 -3.41 3.62
C VAL A 145 -11.22 -4.60 4.52
N ALA A 146 -10.72 -4.37 5.73
CA ALA A 146 -10.42 -5.45 6.67
C ALA A 146 -11.69 -6.12 7.19
N ASP A 147 -11.60 -7.43 7.41
CA ASP A 147 -12.47 -8.12 8.34
C ASP A 147 -12.08 -7.75 9.78
N SER A 148 -13.04 -7.29 10.58
CA SER A 148 -12.81 -6.90 11.98
C SER A 148 -12.30 -8.03 12.88
N SER A 149 -12.49 -9.29 12.46
CA SER A 149 -12.19 -10.47 13.27
C SER A 149 -10.89 -11.20 12.87
N SER A 150 -10.23 -10.77 11.79
CA SER A 150 -9.12 -11.51 11.21
C SER A 150 -8.11 -10.60 10.48
N ASN A 151 -7.03 -11.17 9.94
CA ASN A 151 -6.09 -10.44 9.08
C ASN A 151 -6.41 -10.65 7.59
N THR A 152 -7.69 -10.84 7.24
CA THR A 152 -8.14 -10.96 5.86
C THR A 152 -8.95 -9.75 5.43
N ILE A 153 -9.17 -9.65 4.12
CA ILE A 153 -10.18 -8.74 3.57
C ILE A 153 -11.56 -9.24 4.02
N ASN A 154 -12.49 -8.31 4.27
CA ASN A 154 -13.88 -8.61 4.59
C ASN A 154 -14.46 -9.57 3.53
N PRO A 155 -15.05 -10.72 3.93
CA PRO A 155 -15.57 -11.72 3.00
C PRO A 155 -16.63 -11.16 2.04
N ASP A 156 -17.40 -10.14 2.43
CA ASP A 156 -18.37 -9.46 1.56
C ASP A 156 -17.73 -8.69 0.39
N LEU A 157 -16.45 -8.38 0.50
CA LEU A 157 -15.68 -7.62 -0.48
C LEU A 157 -14.86 -8.54 -1.41
N VAL A 158 -14.95 -9.85 -1.24
CA VAL A 158 -14.26 -10.82 -2.11
C VAL A 158 -15.23 -11.83 -2.69
N THR A 159 -14.90 -12.36 -3.87
CA THR A 159 -15.63 -13.44 -4.52
C THR A 159 -14.60 -14.39 -5.12
N GLY A 160 -14.60 -15.65 -4.67
CA GLY A 160 -13.56 -16.61 -5.05
C GLY A 160 -12.14 -16.22 -4.60
N GLY A 161 -12.02 -15.44 -3.52
CA GLY A 161 -10.72 -14.95 -3.02
C GLY A 161 -10.16 -13.74 -3.76
N VAL A 162 -10.91 -13.17 -4.71
CA VAL A 162 -10.52 -11.98 -5.48
C VAL A 162 -11.42 -10.80 -5.10
N PRO A 163 -10.91 -9.55 -5.03
CA PRO A 163 -11.74 -8.36 -4.86
C PRO A 163 -12.92 -8.32 -5.83
N ASN A 164 -14.13 -8.05 -5.30
CA ASN A 164 -15.35 -7.97 -6.10
C ASN A 164 -15.74 -6.51 -6.41
N ALA A 165 -16.86 -6.31 -7.11
CA ALA A 165 -17.34 -4.97 -7.45
C ALA A 165 -17.56 -4.06 -6.22
N ARG A 166 -18.02 -4.64 -5.09
CA ARG A 166 -18.25 -3.91 -3.84
C ARG A 166 -16.94 -3.43 -3.22
N PHE A 167 -15.87 -4.21 -3.30
CA PHE A 167 -14.53 -3.77 -2.93
C PHE A 167 -14.12 -2.53 -3.72
N HIS A 168 -14.22 -2.60 -5.05
CA HIS A 168 -13.81 -1.50 -5.91
C HIS A 168 -14.65 -0.23 -5.70
N ASP A 169 -15.98 -0.36 -5.50
CA ASP A 169 -16.85 0.78 -5.16
C ASP A 169 -16.47 1.39 -3.81
N THR A 170 -16.15 0.55 -2.81
CA THR A 170 -15.70 1.01 -1.48
C THR A 170 -14.43 1.85 -1.60
N ILE A 171 -13.43 1.35 -2.34
CA ILE A 171 -12.19 2.10 -2.58
C ILE A 171 -12.45 3.38 -3.40
N ALA A 172 -13.27 3.30 -4.44
CA ALA A 172 -13.57 4.45 -5.30
C ALA A 172 -14.24 5.59 -4.51
N ARG A 173 -15.23 5.27 -3.66
CA ARG A 173 -15.89 6.26 -2.80
C ARG A 173 -14.93 6.85 -1.78
N ALA A 174 -14.07 6.02 -1.18
CA ALA A 174 -13.08 6.47 -0.22
C ALA A 174 -12.07 7.45 -0.86
N VAL A 175 -11.57 7.13 -2.05
CA VAL A 175 -10.70 8.00 -2.83
C VAL A 175 -11.43 9.29 -3.25
N ALA A 176 -12.66 9.19 -3.74
CA ALA A 176 -13.44 10.36 -4.13
C ALA A 176 -13.63 11.32 -2.95
N ALA A 177 -14.05 10.81 -1.78
CA ALA A 177 -14.21 11.61 -0.57
C ALA A 177 -12.89 12.27 -0.15
N ALA A 178 -11.79 11.52 -0.13
CA ALA A 178 -10.48 12.02 0.24
C ALA A 178 -9.97 13.11 -0.73
N VAL A 179 -10.23 12.97 -2.03
CA VAL A 179 -9.88 13.99 -3.04
C VAL A 179 -10.75 15.24 -2.91
N THR A 180 -12.05 15.09 -2.63
CA THR A 180 -12.96 16.25 -2.46
C THR A 180 -12.66 17.09 -1.22
N ALA A 181 -11.98 16.53 -0.21
CA ALA A 181 -11.52 17.30 0.95
C ALA A 181 -10.46 18.37 0.58
N PHE A 182 -9.89 18.29 -0.63
CA PHE A 182 -8.98 19.28 -1.20
C PHE A 182 -9.65 19.93 -2.42
N PRO A 183 -10.63 20.86 -2.21
CA PRO A 183 -11.41 21.43 -3.31
C PRO A 183 -10.53 22.22 -4.29
N PRO A 184 -10.96 22.36 -5.56
CA PRO A 184 -10.27 23.24 -6.50
C PRO A 184 -10.18 24.67 -5.95
N LEU A 185 -9.03 25.31 -6.15
CA LEU A 185 -8.95 26.76 -6.16
C LEU A 185 -9.84 27.24 -7.32
N GLU A 186 -10.93 27.93 -7.01
CA GLU A 186 -11.67 28.67 -8.03
C GLU A 186 -10.74 29.78 -8.56
N LEU A 187 -10.51 29.77 -9.87
CA LEU A 187 -9.73 30.79 -10.57
C LEU A 187 -10.62 31.98 -10.92
#